data_AF-A0A6B1EYR8-F1
#
_entry.id   AF-A0A6B1EYR8-F1
#
_cell.length_a   1.000
_cell.length_b   1.000
_cell.length_c   1.000
_cell.angle_alpha   90.00
_cell.angle_beta   90.00
_cell.angle_gamma   90.00
#
_symmetry.space_group_name_H-M   'P 1'
#
loop_
_entity.id
_entity.type
_entity.pdbx_description
1 polymer ?
#
loop_
_entity_poly.entity_id
_entity_poly.type
_entity_poly.pdbx_seq_one_letter_code
_entity_poly.pdbx_strand_id
1 'polypeptide(L)'
;MKHIRKSLLSLFALVLLVSCARVPQQDVSEKLPALTADHAAQKGKASVVRITGGNLMKIGAGSGFFVQPDKVVTNLHVIARPGPIFAKLSDDETIWMVESIAA
;
A
#
# COMPACT_ATOMS: atom_id res chain seq x y z
N MET A 1 -49.69 21.01 6.90
CA MET A 1 -48.58 20.32 7.60
C MET A 1 -48.07 19.05 6.90
N LYS A 2 -48.90 18.21 6.26
CA LYS A 2 -48.47 16.92 5.64
C LYS A 2 -47.51 17.10 4.45
N HIS A 3 -47.72 18.11 3.61
CA HIS A 3 -46.84 18.43 2.47
C HIS A 3 -45.46 18.96 2.90
N ILE A 4 -45.43 19.79 3.95
CA ILE A 4 -44.20 20.35 4.52
C ILE A 4 -43.32 19.23 5.10
N ARG A 5 -43.92 18.26 5.80
CA ARG A 5 -43.19 17.09 6.31
C ARG A 5 -42.58 16.23 5.20
N LYS A 6 -43.31 15.99 4.11
CA LYS A 6 -42.80 15.24 2.94
C LYS A 6 -41.65 15.98 2.24
N SER A 7 -41.77 17.30 2.11
CA SER A 7 -40.71 18.14 1.53
C SER A 7 -39.44 18.13 2.40
N LEU A 8 -39.59 18.22 3.72
CA LEU A 8 -38.46 18.13 4.66
C LEU A 8 -37.77 16.77 4.62
N LEU A 9 -38.53 15.67 4.57
CA LEU A 9 -38.00 14.30 4.44
C LEU A 9 -37.21 14.13 3.13
N SER A 10 -37.73 14.66 2.02
CA SER A 10 -37.06 14.61 0.73
C SER A 10 -35.76 15.43 0.73
N LEU A 11 -35.76 16.60 1.37
CA LEU A 11 -34.57 17.43 1.50
C LEU A 11 -33.50 16.73 2.36
N PHE A 12 -33.92 16.09 3.45
CA PHE A 12 -33.00 15.34 4.33
C PHE A 12 -32.37 14.15 3.61
N ALA A 13 -33.15 13.41 2.82
CA ALA A 13 -32.64 12.33 1.98
C ALA A 13 -31.64 12.83 0.94
N LEU A 14 -31.90 13.98 0.31
CA LEU A 14 -30.99 14.58 -0.66
C LEU A 14 -29.64 14.98 -0.03
N VAL A 15 -29.68 15.59 1.17
CA VAL A 15 -28.46 15.96 1.91
C VAL A 15 -27.65 14.74 2.32
N LEU A 16 -28.30 13.66 2.79
CA LEU A 16 -27.64 12.39 3.10
C LEU A 16 -26.97 11.77 1.87
N LEU A 17 -27.61 11.83 0.70
CA LEU A 17 -27.04 11.31 -0.55
C LEU A 17 -25.82 12.12 -1.02
N VAL A 18 -25.87 13.46 -0.89
CA VAL A 18 -24.78 14.35 -1.30
C VAL A 18 -23.61 14.32 -0.31
N SER A 19 -23.86 14.09 0.99
CA SER A 19 -22.81 14.00 2.02
C SER A 19 -21.87 12.81 1.83
N CYS A 20 -22.25 11.82 1.03
CA CYS A 20 -21.42 10.65 0.71
C CYS A 20 -20.59 10.83 -0.57
N ALA A 21 -20.73 11.96 -1.28
CA ALA A 21 -19.88 12.24 -2.43
C ALA A 21 -18.45 12.50 -1.95
N ARG A 22 -17.56 11.54 -2.21
CA ARG A 22 -16.13 11.72 -1.94
C ARG A 22 -15.61 12.86 -2.80
N VAL A 23 -14.95 13.83 -2.17
CA VAL A 23 -14.15 14.82 -2.90
C VAL A 23 -13.14 14.04 -3.75
N PRO A 24 -13.03 14.31 -5.07
CA PRO A 24 -12.01 13.69 -5.89
C PRO A 24 -10.65 13.91 -5.23
N GLN A 25 -9.86 12.85 -5.05
CA GLN A 25 -8.46 13.02 -4.68
C GLN A 25 -7.84 13.95 -5.72
N GLN A 26 -7.22 15.03 -5.25
CA GLN A 26 -6.44 15.90 -6.11
C GLN A 26 -5.29 15.06 -6.65
N ASP A 27 -5.45 14.53 -7.85
CA ASP A 27 -4.35 13.96 -8.61
C ASP A 27 -3.37 15.09 -8.83
N VAL A 28 -2.33 15.12 -7.98
CA VAL A 28 -1.16 15.95 -8.23
C VAL A 28 -0.55 15.39 -9.51
N SER A 29 -0.91 15.99 -10.63
CA SER A 29 -0.22 15.80 -11.91
C SER A 29 1.14 16.49 -11.84
N GLU A 30 1.96 16.07 -10.90
CA GLU A 30 3.39 16.21 -11.04
C GLU A 30 3.87 14.83 -11.44
N LYS A 31 3.89 14.61 -12.76
CA LYS A 31 5.04 13.93 -13.33
C LYS A 31 6.23 14.79 -12.93
N LEU A 32 6.73 14.57 -11.70
CA LEU A 32 7.99 15.10 -11.22
C LEU A 32 8.94 14.95 -12.41
N PRO A 33 9.63 16.01 -12.85
CA PRO A 33 10.56 15.91 -13.97
C PRO A 33 11.40 14.70 -13.64
N ALA A 34 11.31 13.64 -14.48
CA ALA A 34 11.79 12.29 -14.17
C ALA A 34 13.10 12.51 -13.43
N LEU A 35 13.05 12.32 -12.10
CA LEU A 35 14.05 12.93 -11.22
C LEU A 35 15.38 12.61 -11.87
N THR A 36 16.26 13.60 -12.00
CA THR A 36 17.66 13.46 -12.43
C THR A 36 18.44 12.60 -11.44
N ALA A 37 17.85 11.46 -11.08
CA ALA A 37 17.98 10.61 -9.91
C ALA A 37 18.28 9.19 -10.36
N ASP A 38 18.93 8.99 -11.50
CA ASP A 38 19.49 7.67 -11.80
C ASP A 38 20.37 7.22 -10.64
N HIS A 39 21.19 8.12 -10.08
CA HIS A 39 22.01 7.78 -8.90
C HIS A 39 21.22 7.57 -7.61
N ALA A 40 20.21 8.38 -7.30
CA ALA A 40 19.43 8.22 -6.07
C ALA A 40 18.44 7.05 -6.16
N ALA A 41 17.84 6.82 -7.33
CA ALA A 41 17.00 5.66 -7.61
C ALA A 41 17.83 4.37 -7.66
N GLN A 42 19.04 4.39 -8.23
CA GLN A 42 19.94 3.25 -8.23
C GLN A 42 20.46 2.92 -6.83
N LYS A 43 20.82 3.94 -6.02
CA LYS A 43 21.12 3.74 -4.59
C LYS A 43 19.91 3.23 -3.81
N GLY A 44 18.71 3.74 -4.10
CA GLY A 44 17.46 3.28 -3.50
C GLY A 44 17.16 1.82 -3.85
N LYS A 45 17.37 1.42 -5.11
CA LYS A 45 17.14 0.05 -5.59
C LYS A 45 17.96 -0.98 -4.81
N ALA A 46 19.19 -0.62 -4.40
CA ALA A 46 20.05 -1.47 -3.58
C ALA A 46 19.52 -1.71 -2.15
N SER A 47 18.55 -0.91 -1.67
CA SER A 47 17.91 -1.07 -0.36
C SER A 47 16.52 -1.73 -0.45
N VAL A 48 15.98 -1.91 -1.64
CA VAL A 48 14.63 -2.46 -1.86
C VAL A 48 14.70 -3.98 -2.03
N VAL A 49 13.85 -4.67 -1.27
CA VAL A 49 13.68 -6.12 -1.33
C VAL A 49 12.31 -6.49 -1.86
N ARG A 50 12.27 -7.58 -2.62
CA ARG A 50 11.04 -8.31 -2.93
C ARG A 50 10.68 -9.19 -1.74
N ILE A 51 9.44 -9.09 -1.29
CA ILE A 51 8.90 -9.90 -0.20
C ILE A 51 7.86 -10.84 -0.79
N THR A 52 7.96 -12.11 -0.46
CA THR A 52 6.95 -13.12 -0.78
C THR A 52 6.54 -13.86 0.48
N GLY A 53 5.30 -14.32 0.55
CA GLY A 53 4.84 -15.07 1.70
C GLY A 53 3.54 -15.81 1.44
N GLY A 54 3.22 -16.73 2.33
CA GLY A 54 2.02 -17.56 2.24
C GLY A 54 2.33 -19.04 2.05
N ASN A 55 1.42 -19.77 1.41
CA ASN A 55 1.51 -21.22 1.26
C ASN A 55 1.26 -21.66 -0.19
N LEU A 56 1.30 -22.97 -0.45
CA LEU A 56 1.10 -23.57 -1.78
C LEU A 56 -0.21 -23.14 -2.47
N MET A 57 -1.22 -22.71 -1.70
CA MET A 57 -2.54 -22.34 -2.22
C MET A 57 -2.71 -20.83 -2.37
N LYS A 58 -1.97 -20.01 -1.60
CA LYS A 58 -2.12 -18.55 -1.57
C LYS A 58 -0.76 -17.89 -1.37
N ILE A 59 -0.24 -17.32 -2.44
CA ILE A 59 1.02 -16.55 -2.45
C ILE A 59 0.70 -15.05 -2.45
N GLY A 60 1.35 -14.33 -1.55
CA GLY A 60 1.41 -12.87 -1.52
C GLY A 60 2.79 -12.42 -1.97
N ALA A 61 2.83 -11.32 -2.72
CA ALA A 61 4.07 -10.71 -3.15
C ALA A 61 3.95 -9.19 -3.02
N GLY A 62 5.05 -8.55 -2.65
CA GLY A 62 5.15 -7.11 -2.53
C GLY A 62 6.61 -6.69 -2.39
N SER A 63 6.80 -5.47 -1.92
CA SER A 63 8.12 -4.90 -1.68
C SER A 63 8.25 -4.43 -0.23
N GLY A 64 9.49 -4.32 0.20
CA GLY A 64 9.90 -3.60 1.39
C GLY A 64 11.26 -2.97 1.16
N PHE A 65 11.79 -2.30 2.17
CA PHE A 65 13.14 -1.76 2.12
C PHE A 65 13.82 -1.86 3.49
N PHE A 66 15.15 -1.92 3.48
CA PHE A 66 15.93 -1.96 4.71
C PHE A 66 15.86 -0.63 5.45
N VAL A 67 15.53 -0.68 6.73
CA VAL A 67 15.65 0.44 7.68
C VAL A 67 16.85 0.27 8.62
N GLN A 68 17.35 -0.96 8.75
CA GLN A 68 18.57 -1.37 9.44
C GLN A 68 19.17 -2.57 8.67
N PRO A 69 20.44 -2.96 8.88
CA PRO A 69 21.11 -4.01 8.11
C PRO A 69 20.34 -5.34 7.99
N ASP A 70 19.55 -5.68 9.01
CA ASP A 70 18.79 -6.93 9.14
C ASP A 70 17.28 -6.70 9.30
N LYS A 71 16.79 -5.46 9.12
CA LYS A 71 15.37 -5.12 9.31
C LYS A 71 14.78 -4.45 8.08
N VAL A 72 13.67 -5.02 7.64
CA VAL A 72 12.90 -4.56 6.48
C VAL A 72 11.54 -4.08 6.97
N VAL A 73 11.08 -2.95 6.43
CA VAL A 73 9.70 -2.50 6.60
C VAL A 73 8.88 -2.81 5.35
N THR A 74 7.63 -3.19 5.55
CA THR A 74 6.66 -3.44 4.49
C THR A 74 5.25 -3.19 5.00
N ASN A 75 4.28 -3.18 4.10
CA ASN A 75 2.88 -3.08 4.47
C ASN A 75 2.38 -4.42 5.03
N LEU A 76 1.54 -4.37 6.06
CA LEU A 76 0.95 -5.56 6.66
C LEU A 76 0.24 -6.46 5.62
N HIS A 77 -0.43 -5.89 4.64
CA HIS A 77 -1.14 -6.66 3.61
C HIS A 77 -0.22 -7.54 2.73
N VAL A 78 1.07 -7.24 2.67
CA VAL A 78 2.07 -8.03 1.93
C VAL A 78 2.33 -9.35 2.66
N ILE A 79 2.33 -9.32 4.00
CA ILE A 79 2.70 -10.42 4.88
C ILE A 79 1.53 -11.04 5.65
N ALA A 80 0.31 -10.52 5.47
CA ALA A 80 -0.88 -11.00 6.19
C ALA A 80 -1.30 -12.44 5.82
N ARG A 81 -0.67 -13.05 4.81
CA ARG A 81 -0.99 -14.44 4.41
C ARG A 81 -0.26 -15.43 5.33
N PRO A 82 -0.96 -16.48 5.81
CA PRO A 82 -0.35 -17.48 6.68
C PRO A 82 0.69 -18.31 5.93
N GLY A 83 1.88 -18.43 6.51
CA GLY A 83 2.99 -19.22 5.99
C GLY A 83 4.34 -18.53 6.20
N PRO A 84 5.45 -19.16 5.78
CA PRO A 84 6.76 -18.54 5.81
C PRO A 84 6.80 -17.29 4.92
N ILE A 85 7.65 -16.35 5.30
CA ILE A 85 7.92 -15.12 4.55
C ILE A 85 9.37 -15.16 4.09
N PHE A 86 9.59 -14.80 2.84
CA PHE A 86 10.91 -14.73 2.22
C PHE A 86 11.17 -13.32 1.69
N ALA A 87 12.42 -12.88 1.82
CA ALA A 87 12.92 -11.64 1.25
C ALA A 87 14.02 -11.95 0.23
N LYS A 88 14.05 -11.21 -0.87
CA LYS A 88 15.06 -11.31 -1.92
C LYS A 88 15.47 -9.91 -2.37
N LEU A 89 16.77 -9.66 -2.48
CA LEU A 89 17.30 -8.43 -3.07
C LEU A 89 17.06 -8.45 -4.58
N SER A 90 16.70 -7.31 -5.17
CA SER A 90 16.23 -7.28 -6.57
C SER A 90 17.23 -7.83 -7.59
N ASP A 91 18.54 -7.65 -7.32
CA ASP A 91 19.63 -8.02 -8.23
C ASP A 91 20.50 -9.18 -7.68
N ASP A 92 20.06 -9.85 -6.61
CA ASP A 92 20.77 -10.97 -5.97
C ASP A 92 19.91 -12.23 -6.05
N GLU A 93 20.53 -13.41 -6.20
CA GLU A 93 19.82 -14.70 -6.16
C GLU A 93 19.56 -15.20 -4.74
N THR A 94 20.18 -14.56 -3.74
CA THR A 94 20.03 -14.94 -2.33
C THR A 94 18.61 -14.67 -1.84
N ILE A 95 18.00 -15.71 -1.25
CA ILE A 95 16.68 -15.65 -0.64
C ILE A 95 16.84 -15.88 0.87
N TRP A 96 16.37 -14.94 1.67
CA TRP A 96 16.35 -15.05 3.13
C TRP A 96 14.95 -15.39 3.61
N MET A 97 14.86 -16.32 4.54
CA MET A 97 13.64 -16.54 5.30
C MET A 97 13.58 -15.53 6.44
N VAL A 98 12.44 -14.85 6.60
CA VAL A 98 12.24 -13.87 7.66
C VAL A 98 12.02 -14.61 8.98
N GLU A 99 12.84 -14.29 9.98
CA GLU A 99 12.83 -14.95 11.28
C GLU A 99 11.65 -14.50 12.16
N SER A 100 11.36 -13.20 12.19
CA SER A 100 10.32 -12.64 13.04
C SER A 100 9.70 -11.37 12.45
N ILE A 101 8.52 -11.00 12.97
CA ILE A 101 7.77 -9.81 12.57
C ILE A 101 7.53 -8.98 13.83
N ALA A 102 7.81 -7.68 13.76
CA ALA A 102 7.39 -6.69 14.73
C ALA A 102 6.39 -5.74 14.04
N ALA A 103 5.25 -5.45 14.70
CA ALA A 103 4.17 -4.63 14.17
C ALA A 103 3.65 -3.66 15.23
#